data_AF-A0A920LYR0-F1
#
_entry.id   AF-A0A920LYR0-F1
#
_cell.length_a   1.000
_cell.length_b   1.000
_cell.length_c   1.000
_cell.angle_alpha   90.00
_cell.angle_beta   90.00
_cell.angle_gamma   90.00
#
_symmetry.space_group_name_H-M   'P 1'
#
loop_
_entity.id
_entity.type
_entity.pdbx_description
1 polymer ?
#
loop_
_entity_poly.entity_id
_entity_poly.type
_entity_poly.pdbx_seq_one_letter_code
_entity_poly.pdbx_strand_id
1 'polypeptide(L)'
;MSQATKKYCSDWRSNAALPTCQRGASWLCWSLSLKFFLDDAATIPNDKGILLSGTHRLHPKICDFISNEVYEGRLSSEGEAKNRT
;
A
#
# COMPACT_ATOMS: atom_id res chain seq x y z
N MET A 1 -5.64 -22.32 0.84
CA MET A 1 -5.02 -21.54 1.92
C MET A 1 -3.94 -22.39 2.59
N SER A 2 -2.66 -22.16 2.26
CA SER A 2 -1.53 -22.94 2.79
C SER A 2 -1.30 -22.62 4.27
N GLN A 3 -1.04 -23.66 5.07
CA GLN A 3 -0.86 -23.60 6.53
C GLN A 3 0.28 -22.67 6.99
N ALA A 4 1.11 -22.18 6.07
CA ALA A 4 2.25 -21.32 6.35
C ALA A 4 1.89 -19.93 6.92
N THR A 5 0.77 -19.32 6.52
CA THR A 5 0.41 -17.95 6.94
C THR A 5 -0.22 -17.89 8.33
N LYS A 6 -0.85 -18.97 8.80
CA LYS A 6 -1.41 -19.04 10.17
C LYS A 6 -0.33 -19.05 11.24
N LYS A 7 0.84 -19.62 10.95
CA LYS A 7 1.99 -19.68 11.86
C LYS A 7 2.60 -18.29 12.13
N TYR A 8 2.61 -17.42 11.12
CA TYR A 8 3.22 -16.09 11.26
C TYR A 8 2.47 -15.18 12.24
N CYS A 9 1.14 -15.29 12.30
CA CYS A 9 0.31 -14.43 13.15
C CYS A 9 0.23 -14.92 14.61
N SER A 10 0.27 -16.25 14.85
CA SER A 10 0.24 -16.81 16.20
C SER A 10 1.51 -16.51 17.00
N ASP A 11 2.67 -16.44 16.34
CA ASP A 11 3.95 -16.18 17.00
C ASP A 11 4.11 -14.71 17.43
N TRP A 12 3.39 -13.77 16.82
CA TRP A 12 3.46 -12.34 17.16
C TRP A 12 2.82 -12.01 18.53
N ARG A 13 1.84 -12.80 18.98
CA ARG A 13 1.08 -12.54 20.21
C ARG A 13 1.73 -13.12 21.47
N SER A 14 2.71 -14.01 21.34
CA SER A 14 3.18 -14.84 22.46
C SER A 14 4.62 -14.61 22.92
N ASN A 15 5.39 -13.66 22.36
CA ASN A 15 6.70 -13.31 22.91
C ASN A 15 6.87 -11.80 23.09
N ALA A 16 6.76 -11.38 24.36
CA ALA A 16 7.01 -10.04 24.88
C ALA A 16 8.51 -9.67 24.87
N ALA A 17 9.20 -9.94 23.76
CA ALA A 17 10.56 -9.49 23.51
C ALA A 17 10.62 -9.06 22.06
N LEU A 18 10.42 -7.76 21.82
CA LEU A 18 10.65 -7.15 20.52
C LEU A 18 12.08 -7.49 20.09
N PRO A 19 12.30 -8.26 19.01
CA PRO A 19 13.60 -8.27 18.39
C PRO A 19 13.74 -6.89 17.77
N THR A 20 14.54 -6.07 18.44
CA THR A 20 15.10 -4.86 17.88
C THR A 20 15.59 -5.15 16.48
N CYS A 21 15.45 -4.15 15.61
CA CYS A 21 16.13 -4.02 14.32
C CYS A 21 17.54 -4.63 14.39
N GLN A 22 17.68 -5.91 14.04
CA GLN A 22 18.97 -6.54 13.83
C GLN A 22 19.23 -6.50 12.33
N ARG A 23 20.10 -5.54 11.97
CA ARG A 23 20.92 -5.46 10.76
C ARG A 23 20.85 -6.74 9.92
N GLY A 24 20.02 -6.75 8.87
CA GLY A 24 20.06 -7.80 7.85
C GLY A 24 18.74 -8.25 7.25
N ALA A 25 17.58 -7.91 7.81
CA ALA A 25 16.28 -8.39 7.32
C ALA A 25 15.25 -7.28 7.04
N SER A 26 15.71 -6.11 6.58
CA SER A 26 14.83 -4.96 6.24
C SER A 26 13.81 -5.30 5.14
N TRP A 27 14.14 -6.24 4.26
CA TRP A 27 13.40 -6.49 3.03
C TRP A 27 12.10 -7.28 3.21
N LEU A 28 11.97 -8.13 4.24
CA LEU A 28 10.85 -9.07 4.35
C LEU A 28 9.65 -8.54 5.14
N CYS A 29 9.86 -7.59 6.07
CA CYS A 29 8.76 -7.04 6.88
C CYS A 29 7.87 -6.07 6.09
N TRP A 30 8.45 -5.28 5.19
CA TRP A 30 7.72 -4.35 4.33
C TRP A 30 6.74 -5.08 3.39
N SER A 31 7.19 -6.19 2.78
CA SER A 31 6.38 -6.93 1.81
C SER A 31 5.19 -7.66 2.44
N LEU A 32 5.23 -7.95 3.74
CA LEU A 32 4.21 -8.79 4.36
C LEU A 32 2.96 -8.02 4.78
N SER A 33 3.11 -6.80 5.30
CA SER A 33 1.96 -5.96 5.67
C SER A 33 1.11 -5.58 4.45
N LEU A 34 1.77 -5.25 3.34
CA LEU A 34 1.10 -4.91 2.09
C LEU A 34 0.37 -6.11 1.47
N LYS A 35 1.03 -7.28 1.43
CA LYS A 35 0.42 -8.50 0.86
C LYS A 35 -0.76 -9.01 1.68
N PHE A 36 -0.77 -8.82 3.01
CA PHE A 36 -1.94 -9.13 3.82
C PHE A 36 -3.15 -8.25 3.49
N PHE A 37 -2.92 -6.97 3.18
CA PHE A 37 -4.00 -6.01 2.92
C PHE A 37 -4.59 -6.14 1.51
N LEU A 38 -3.72 -6.32 0.51
CA LEU A 38 -4.13 -6.43 -0.90
C LEU A 38 -4.45 -7.86 -1.34
N ASP A 39 -4.00 -8.88 -0.58
CA ASP A 39 -4.11 -10.29 -0.94
C ASP A 39 -3.46 -10.57 -2.32
N ASP A 40 -4.27 -10.72 -3.37
CA ASP A 40 -3.88 -10.87 -4.78
C ASP A 40 -4.39 -9.72 -5.69
N ALA A 41 -5.01 -8.68 -5.13
CA ALA A 41 -5.50 -7.53 -5.90
C ALA A 41 -4.37 -6.56 -6.26
N ALA A 42 -4.39 -6.05 -7.50
CA ALA A 42 -3.44 -5.04 -7.98
C ALA A 42 -3.66 -3.65 -7.36
N THR A 43 -4.92 -3.32 -7.05
CA THR A 43 -5.34 -2.04 -6.47
C THR A 43 -6.34 -2.31 -5.35
N ILE A 44 -6.45 -1.41 -4.37
CA ILE A 44 -7.38 -1.57 -3.25
C ILE A 44 -8.81 -1.70 -3.81
N PRO A 45 -9.51 -2.82 -3.53
CA PRO A 45 -10.86 -3.02 -4.03
C PRO A 45 -11.85 -2.12 -3.26
N ASN A 46 -12.94 -1.72 -3.93
CA ASN A 46 -13.87 -0.70 -3.41
C ASN A 46 -14.60 -1.12 -2.12
N ASP A 47 -14.64 -2.42 -1.82
CA ASP A 47 -15.22 -3.00 -0.61
C ASP A 47 -14.29 -2.93 0.61
N LYS A 48 -12.98 -2.72 0.42
CA LYS A 48 -11.96 -2.77 1.49
C LYS A 48 -11.36 -1.41 1.85
N GLY A 49 -11.64 -0.35 1.10
CA GLY A 49 -11.07 0.96 1.40
C GLY A 49 -11.72 2.11 0.64
N ILE A 50 -11.61 3.31 1.22
CA ILE A 50 -12.03 4.56 0.59
C ILE A 50 -10.84 5.10 -0.19
N LEU A 51 -10.97 5.18 -1.52
CA LEU A 51 -9.99 5.85 -2.37
C LEU A 51 -10.23 7.36 -2.30
N LEU A 52 -9.22 8.12 -1.88
CA LEU A 52 -9.20 9.57 -2.06
C LEU A 52 -8.88 9.86 -3.53
N SER A 53 -9.89 10.21 -4.30
CA SER A 53 -9.75 10.49 -5.74
C SER A 53 -8.94 11.75 -6.04
N GLY A 54 -8.86 12.70 -5.08
CA GLY A 54 -8.16 13.96 -5.24
C GLY A 54 -6.73 13.94 -4.70
N THR A 55 -5.75 14.38 -5.51
CA THR A 55 -4.36 14.60 -5.07
C THR A 55 -3.94 16.06 -5.18
N HIS A 56 -3.39 16.60 -4.08
CA HIS A 56 -2.82 17.94 -4.02
C HIS A 56 -1.29 17.97 -4.24
N ARG A 57 -0.66 16.81 -4.46
CA ARG A 57 0.80 16.74 -4.66
C ARG A 57 1.20 16.54 -6.12
N LEU A 58 0.32 15.93 -6.92
CA LEU A 58 0.64 15.45 -8.27
C LEU A 58 0.20 16.49 -9.32
N HIS A 59 1.13 16.94 -10.17
CA HIS A 59 0.80 17.78 -11.35
C HIS A 59 -0.13 16.97 -12.28
N PRO A 60 -1.16 17.59 -12.91
CA PRO A 60 -2.06 16.93 -13.85
C PRO A 60 -1.37 16.02 -14.87
N LYS A 61 -0.31 16.47 -15.56
CA LYS A 61 0.43 15.64 -16.54
C LYS A 61 0.94 14.30 -15.98
N ILE A 62 1.43 14.30 -14.74
CA ILE A 62 1.93 13.08 -14.08
C ILE A 62 0.75 12.27 -13.53
N CYS A 63 -0.27 12.96 -13.02
CA CYS A 63 -1.48 12.32 -12.49
C CYS A 63 -2.21 11.51 -13.55
N ASP A 64 -2.38 12.06 -14.76
CA ASP A 64 -3.10 11.40 -15.84
C ASP A 64 -2.41 10.07 -16.22
N PHE A 65 -1.08 10.07 -16.31
CA PHE A 65 -0.31 8.88 -16.61
C PHE A 65 -0.42 7.81 -15.51
N ILE A 66 -0.14 8.18 -14.26
CA ILE A 66 -0.15 7.24 -13.12
C ILE A 66 -1.56 6.72 -12.85
N SER A 67 -2.58 7.56 -13.02
CA SER A 67 -3.96 7.16 -12.78
C SER A 67 -4.38 6.04 -13.71
N ASN A 68 -4.07 6.16 -15.00
CA ASN A 68 -4.44 5.16 -15.99
C ASN A 68 -3.78 3.80 -15.74
N GLU A 69 -2.49 3.79 -15.39
CA GLU A 69 -1.73 2.53 -15.23
C GLU A 69 -1.96 1.84 -13.88
N VAL A 70 -2.14 2.60 -12.79
CA VAL A 70 -2.13 2.04 -11.41
C VAL A 70 -3.50 2.13 -10.72
N TYR A 71 -4.25 3.20 -10.99
CA TYR A 71 -5.51 3.50 -10.30
C TYR A 71 -6.75 3.36 -11.20
N GLU A 72 -6.62 2.76 -12.38
CA GLU A 72 -7.71 2.54 -13.34
C GLU A 72 -8.47 3.83 -13.69
N GLY A 73 -7.76 4.96 -13.78
CA GLY A 73 -8.33 6.26 -14.11
C GLY A 73 -9.12 6.95 -12.98
N ARG A 74 -9.07 6.44 -11.74
CA ARG A 74 -9.85 6.95 -10.60
C ARG A 74 -9.23 8.12 -9.84
N LEU A 75 -8.06 8.62 -10.27
CA LEU A 75 -7.26 9.62 -9.55
C LEU A 75 -7.14 10.92 -10.35
N SER A 76 -7.44 12.06 -9.73
CA SER A 76 -7.40 13.39 -10.33
C SER A 76 -6.56 14.38 -9.52
N SER A 77 -5.85 15.26 -10.23
CA SER A 77 -5.11 16.37 -9.62
C SER A 77 -6.06 17.48 -9.17
N GLU A 78 -5.85 18.01 -7.97
CA GLU A 78 -6.71 19.00 -7.33
C GLU A 78 -5.94 20.18 -6.71
N GLY A 79 -6.62 21.32 -6.59
CA GLY A 79 -6.09 22.54 -5.96
C GLY A 79 -4.84 23.09 -6.63
N GLU A 80 -3.88 23.53 -5.81
CA GLU A 80 -2.64 24.17 -6.26
C GLU A 80 -1.74 23.24 -7.09
N ALA A 81 -1.92 21.92 -6.98
CA ALA A 81 -1.16 20.95 -7.76
C ALA A 81 -1.31 21.15 -9.27
N LYS A 82 -2.44 21.71 -9.71
CA LYS A 82 -2.70 22.05 -11.12
C LYS A 82 -1.79 23.15 -11.65
N ASN A 83 -1.26 24.01 -10.77
CA ASN A 83 -0.51 25.21 -11.15
C ASN A 83 1.00 25.08 -10.85
N ARG A 84 1.46 23.89 -10.47
CA ARG A 84 2.88 23.62 -10.19
C ARG A 84 3.52 23.08 -11.46
N THR A 85 4.16 23.94 -12.24
CA THR A 85 4.97 23.56 -13.43
C THR A 85 6.24 22.81 -13.08
#